data_AF-A0A975CGB8-F1
#
_entry.id   AF-A0A975CGB8-F1
#
_cell.length_a   1.000
_cell.length_b   1.000
_cell.length_c   1.000
_cell.angle_alpha   90.00
_cell.angle_beta   90.00
_cell.angle_gamma   90.00
#
_symmetry.space_group_name_H-M   'P 1'
#
loop_
_entity.id
_entity.type
_entity.pdbx_description
1 polymer ?
#
loop_
_entity_poly.entity_id
_entity_poly.type
_entity_poly.pdbx_seq_one_letter_code
_entity_poly.pdbx_strand_id
1 'polypeptide(L)'
;MRTNIFIDEEVMAAAMKGGQFKTKREAVEAGLRLLARRNHAREVLKWRGKLHWDDQPDPAAVAAQQHAQHVAEPQALYQSGASAAGKKAAGAGG
;
A
#
# COMPACT_ATOMS: atom_id res chain seq x y z
N MET A 1 -9.13 5.17 35.39
CA MET A 1 -8.59 5.67 36.68
C MET A 1 -9.61 6.61 37.30
N ARG A 2 -9.82 6.56 38.62
CA ARG A 2 -10.72 7.49 39.33
C ARG A 2 -9.89 8.63 39.90
N THR A 3 -10.24 9.86 39.54
CA THR A 3 -9.54 11.08 39.99
C THR A 3 -10.57 12.12 40.39
N ASN A 4 -10.30 12.86 41.46
CA ASN A 4 -11.12 13.98 41.89
C ASN A 4 -10.47 15.28 41.37
N ILE A 5 -11.19 16.03 40.56
CA ILE A 5 -10.74 17.30 39.98
C ILE A 5 -11.87 18.32 40.06
N PHE A 6 -11.53 19.59 40.27
CA PHE A 6 -12.48 20.70 40.16
C PHE A 6 -12.60 21.12 38.70
N ILE A 7 -13.84 21.25 38.22
CA ILE A 7 -14.17 21.64 36.84
C ILE A 7 -15.17 22.79 36.90
N ASP A 8 -14.98 23.78 36.04
CA ASP A 8 -15.91 24.89 35.86
C ASP A 8 -17.31 24.39 35.47
N GLU A 9 -18.36 24.93 36.09
CA GLU A 9 -19.74 24.55 35.85
C GLU A 9 -20.22 24.93 34.44
N GLU A 10 -19.79 26.07 33.92
CA GLU A 10 -20.18 26.54 32.59
C GLU A 10 -19.62 25.62 31.51
N VAL A 11 -18.36 25.19 31.67
CA VAL A 11 -17.70 24.26 30.75
C VAL A 11 -18.39 22.90 30.78
N MET A 12 -18.71 22.39 31.97
CA MET A 12 -19.43 21.12 32.11
C MET A 12 -20.84 21.21 31.51
N ALA A 13 -21.56 22.31 31.76
CA ALA A 13 -22.89 22.53 31.22
C ALA A 13 -22.86 22.61 29.68
N ALA A 14 -21.88 23.30 29.11
CA ALA A 14 -21.69 23.38 27.66
C ALA A 14 -21.39 21.99 27.05
N ALA A 15 -20.53 21.19 27.71
CA ALA A 15 -20.22 19.84 27.26
C ALA A 15 -21.44 18.91 27.30
N MET A 16 -22.24 18.99 28.37
CA MET A 16 -23.47 18.21 28.53
C MET A 16 -24.57 18.65 27.56
N LYS A 17 -24.67 19.94 27.24
CA LYS A 17 -25.65 20.47 26.28
C LYS A 17 -25.28 20.16 24.82
N GLY A 18 -23.98 20.19 24.51
CA GLY A 18 -23.47 19.95 23.16
C GLY A 18 -23.35 18.47 22.78
N GLY A 19 -23.43 17.55 23.75
CA GLY A 19 -23.24 16.12 23.52
C GLY A 19 -24.36 15.25 24.08
N GLN A 20 -24.49 14.03 23.54
CA GLN A 20 -25.47 13.03 23.97
C GLN A 20 -25.00 12.26 25.23
N PHE A 21 -24.49 12.96 26.24
CA PHE A 21 -23.90 12.34 27.42
C PHE A 21 -24.93 12.12 28.52
N LYS A 22 -24.95 10.92 29.11
CA LYS A 22 -25.85 10.61 30.23
C LYS A 22 -25.24 10.98 31.58
N THR A 23 -23.91 11.02 31.66
CA THR A 23 -23.18 11.30 32.90
C THR A 23 -22.03 12.28 32.68
N LYS A 24 -21.66 13.02 33.74
CA LYS A 24 -20.51 13.93 33.74
C LYS A 24 -19.20 13.20 33.37
N ARG A 25 -19.06 11.93 33.80
CA ARG A 25 -17.90 11.08 33.48
C ARG A 25 -17.77 10.84 31.98
N GLU A 26 -18.87 10.52 31.30
CA GLU A 26 -18.87 10.28 29.85
C GLU A 26 -18.48 11.53 29.07
N ALA A 27 -19.00 12.69 29.46
CA ALA A 27 -18.64 13.96 28.84
C ALA A 27 -17.13 14.24 28.96
N VAL A 28 -16.56 14.03 30.16
CA VAL A 28 -15.12 14.19 30.40
C VAL A 28 -14.30 13.19 29.58
N GLU A 29 -14.71 11.91 29.55
CA GLU A 29 -14.00 10.88 28.80
C GLU A 29 -14.02 11.16 27.28
N ALA A 30 -15.15 11.60 26.75
CA ALA A 30 -15.27 12.00 25.36
C ALA A 30 -14.40 13.22 25.03
N GLY A 31 -14.37 14.23 25.91
CA GLY A 31 -13.50 15.40 25.77
C GLY A 31 -12.01 15.04 25.76
N LEU A 32 -11.59 14.16 26.68
CA LEU A 32 -10.20 13.67 26.73
C LEU A 32 -9.83 12.87 25.48
N ARG A 33 -10.74 12.03 24.97
CA ARG A 33 -10.53 11.28 23.72
C ARG A 33 -10.37 12.21 22.52
N LEU A 34 -11.16 13.28 22.46
CA LEU A 34 -11.04 14.30 21.40
C LEU A 34 -9.68 15.00 21.45
N LEU A 35 -9.21 15.37 22.65
CA LEU A 35 -7.91 15.99 22.84
C LEU A 35 -6.76 15.06 22.41
N ALA A 36 -6.83 13.78 22.78
CA ALA A 36 -5.84 12.78 22.38
C ALA A 36 -5.77 12.65 20.85
N ARG A 37 -6.93 12.55 20.18
CA ARG A 37 -7.00 12.51 18.71
C ARG A 37 -6.40 13.77 18.08
N ARG A 38 -6.71 14.95 18.63
CA ARG A 38 -6.17 16.22 18.12
C ARG A 38 -4.66 16.30 18.27
N ASN A 39 -4.12 15.82 19.39
CA ASN A 39 -2.68 15.79 19.60
C ASN A 39 -2.00 14.83 18.61
N HIS A 40 -2.56 13.65 18.39
CA HIS A 40 -2.05 12.73 17.37
C HIS A 40 -2.04 13.36 15.98
N ALA A 41 -3.12 14.04 15.58
CA ALA A 41 -3.18 14.75 14.31
C ALA A 41 -2.12 15.85 14.19
N ARG A 42 -1.84 16.58 15.29
CA ARG A 42 -0.74 17.58 15.31
C ARG A 42 0.62 16.95 15.13
N GLU A 43 0.88 15.78 15.74
CA GLU A 43 2.13 15.06 15.53
C GLU A 43 2.31 14.68 14.05
N VAL A 44 1.26 14.20 13.39
CA VAL A 44 1.30 13.91 11.95
C VAL A 44 1.61 15.19 11.15
N LEU A 45 0.98 16.32 11.49
CA LEU A 45 1.23 17.60 10.82
C LEU A 45 2.68 18.09 10.96
N LYS A 46 3.42 17.69 12.02
CA LYS A 46 4.85 18.04 12.16
C LYS A 46 5.74 17.43 11.08
N TRP A 47 5.28 16.34 10.46
CA TRP A 47 5.98 15.65 9.38
C TRP A 47 5.60 16.17 7.99
N ARG A 48 4.60 17.05 7.90
CA ARG A 48 4.21 17.68 6.64
C ARG A 48 5.40 18.45 6.06
N GLY A 49 5.76 18.13 4.81
CA GLY A 49 6.89 18.73 4.10
C GLY A 49 8.28 18.24 4.53
N LYS A 50 8.37 17.34 5.51
CA LYS A 50 9.65 16.70 5.92
C LYS A 50 9.82 15.29 5.36
N LEU A 51 8.70 14.64 5.04
CA LEU A 51 8.71 13.32 4.43
C LEU A 51 9.14 13.44 2.97
N HIS A 52 10.25 12.80 2.62
CA HIS A 52 10.63 12.55 1.25
C HIS A 52 9.80 11.39 0.73
N TRP A 53 8.94 11.65 -0.25
CA TRP A 53 8.22 10.62 -0.97
C TRP A 53 9.04 10.23 -2.19
N ASP A 54 9.38 8.96 -2.33
CA ASP A 54 10.09 8.44 -3.50
C ASP A 54 9.09 7.72 -4.41
N ASP A 55 8.95 8.20 -5.64
CA ASP A 55 8.12 7.58 -6.68
C ASP A 55 8.89 6.56 -7.51
N GLN A 56 10.19 6.34 -7.23
CA GLN A 56 10.94 5.29 -7.89
C GLN A 56 10.47 3.91 -7.41
N PRO A 57 10.24 2.96 -8.33
CA PRO A 57 9.93 1.59 -7.95
C PRO A 57 11.11 1.02 -7.15
N ASP A 58 10.79 0.27 -6.10
CA ASP A 58 11.79 -0.45 -5.31
C ASP A 58 12.71 -1.24 -6.27
N PRO A 59 14.03 -1.01 -6.28
CA PRO A 59 14.94 -1.68 -7.19
C PRO A 59 14.83 -3.21 -7.11
N ALA A 60 14.47 -3.76 -5.93
CA ALA A 60 14.20 -5.20 -5.79
C ALA A 60 12.96 -5.65 -6.57
N ALA A 61 11.91 -4.82 -6.63
CA ALA A 61 10.70 -5.08 -7.40
C ALA A 61 10.94 -5.00 -8.92
N VAL A 62 11.80 -4.07 -9.36
CA VAL A 62 12.17 -3.95 -10.79
C VAL A 62 13.01 -5.14 -11.25
N ALA A 63 13.96 -5.59 -10.44
CA ALA A 63 14.81 -6.75 -10.76
C ALA A 63 14.00 -8.04 -10.90
N ALA A 64 12.98 -8.26 -10.06
CA ALA A 64 12.10 -9.42 -10.15
C ALA A 64 11.27 -9.44 -11.45
N GLN A 65 10.80 -8.28 -11.93
CA GLN A 65 10.09 -8.16 -13.21
C GLN A 65 11.01 -8.45 -14.40
N GLN A 66 12.25 -7.95 -14.37
CA GLN A 66 13.24 -8.19 -15.41
C GLN A 66 13.63 -9.68 -15.51
N HIS A 67 13.79 -10.36 -14.36
CA HIS A 67 14.03 -11.80 -14.36
C HIS A 67 12.88 -12.60 -14.99
N ALA A 68 11.62 -12.22 -14.73
CA ALA A 68 10.47 -12.88 -15.37
C ALA A 68 10.42 -12.66 -16.89
N GLN A 69 10.89 -11.50 -17.39
CA GLN A 69 10.95 -11.21 -18.83
C GLN A 69 12.08 -11.96 -19.56
N HIS A 70 13.17 -12.27 -18.87
CA HIS A 70 14.33 -12.95 -19.45
C HIS A 70 14.25 -14.48 -19.38
N VAL A 71 13.31 -15.05 -18.62
CA VAL A 71 12.98 -16.48 -18.66
C VAL A 71 11.91 -16.72 -19.75
N ALA A 72 12.26 -16.41 -21.00
CA ALA A 72 11.54 -16.93 -22.14
C ALA A 72 12.21 -18.24 -22.54
N GLU A 73 11.52 -19.38 -22.31
CA GLU A 73 12.01 -20.68 -22.76
C GLU A 73 12.23 -20.63 -24.29
N PRO A 74 13.36 -21.14 -24.82
CA PRO A 74 13.54 -21.20 -26.26
C PRO A 74 12.42 -22.07 -26.85
N GLN A 75 11.63 -21.50 -27.77
CA GLN A 75 10.60 -22.26 -28.48
C GLN A 75 11.26 -23.48 -29.14
N ALA A 76 10.91 -24.68 -28.67
CA ALA A 76 11.46 -25.92 -29.18
C ALA A 76 11.02 -26.08 -30.65
N LEU A 77 11.95 -25.90 -31.58
CA LEU A 77 11.76 -26.19 -32.99
C LEU A 77 11.82 -27.70 -33.21
N TYR A 78 10.71 -28.40 -32.94
CA TYR A 78 10.57 -29.77 -33.42
C TYR A 78 10.33 -29.73 -34.95
N GLN A 79 11.28 -30.23 -35.73
CA GLN A 79 11.04 -30.50 -37.15
C GLN A 79 10.31 -31.84 -37.26
N SER A 80 9.00 -31.79 -37.49
CA SER A 80 8.25 -32.97 -37.91
C SER A 80 8.69 -33.34 -39.32
N GLY A 81 9.51 -34.39 -39.44
CA GLY A 81 9.91 -34.93 -40.72
C GLY A 81 8.72 -35.54 -41.45
N ALA A 82 8.22 -34.85 -42.46
CA ALA A 82 7.48 -35.48 -43.54
C ALA A 82 7.54 -34.60 -44.81
N SER A 83 7.89 -35.28 -45.91
CA SER A 83 7.49 -35.00 -47.29
C SER A 83 8.52 -34.40 -48.25
N ALA A 84 8.57 -35.08 -49.40
CA ALA A 84 8.83 -34.63 -50.76
C ALA A 84 10.26 -34.86 -51.28
N ALA A 85 10.51 -35.92 -52.05
CA ALA A 85 10.13 -36.07 -53.46
C ALA A 85 10.99 -35.19 -54.42
N GLY A 86 12.01 -35.83 -55.00
CA GLY A 86 12.36 -35.80 -56.43
C GLY A 86 12.95 -34.52 -57.06
N LYS A 87 14.17 -34.64 -57.62
CA LYS A 87 14.42 -34.74 -59.09
C LYS A 87 15.91 -34.76 -59.48
N LYS A 88 16.21 -35.70 -60.39
CA LYS A 88 17.27 -35.84 -61.43
C LYS A 88 18.31 -34.71 -61.64
N ALA A 89 19.56 -35.08 -61.98
CA ALA A 89 20.05 -35.23 -63.37
C ALA A 89 21.58 -35.55 -63.50
N ALA A 90 21.92 -36.25 -64.60
CA ALA A 90 23.23 -36.42 -65.31
C ALA A 90 24.39 -37.08 -64.54
N GLY A 91 25.15 -38.09 -65.02
CA GLY A 91 25.40 -38.61 -66.37
C GLY A 91 26.82 -38.25 -66.83
N ALA A 92 27.79 -39.19 -66.74
CA ALA A 92 28.93 -39.39 -67.67
C ALA A 92 30.00 -40.36 -67.12
N GLY A 93 30.52 -41.23 -68.00
CA GLY A 93 31.72 -42.07 -67.82
C GLY A 93 31.38 -43.56 -67.84
N GLY A 94 31.82 -44.39 -68.78
CA GLY A 94 32.83 -44.28 -69.83
C GLY A 94 33.32 -45.69 -70.10
#